data_AF-A0A645EDM5-F1
#
_entry.id   AF-A0A645EDM5-F1
#
_cell.length_a   1.000
_cell.length_b   1.000
_cell.length_c   1.000
_cell.angle_alpha   90.00
_cell.angle_beta   90.00
_cell.angle_gamma   90.00
#
_symmetry.space_group_name_H-M   'P 1'
#
loop_
_entity.id
_entity.type
_entity.pdbx_description
1 polymer ?
#
loop_
_entity_poly.entity_id
_entity_poly.type
_entity_poly.pdbx_seq_one_letter_code
_entity_poly.pdbx_strand_id
1 'polypeptide(L)'
;MLGNAGEFLDPVFSSGVTIAVKSASLAAQCIERAWRGESVDWQADYAVPLQAGVNTFRAFVSGWYEGGFQDVIFHERHSPDIRRMIASILAGYAWDKANPYVAEPQRRLNVLRELCRQQAQEVPA
;
A
#
# COMPACT_ATOMS: atom_id res chain seq x y z
N MET A 1 3.98 -19.28 2.81
CA MET A 1 5.22 -18.55 3.15
C MET A 1 4.84 -17.24 3.82
N LEU A 2 5.59 -16.78 4.82
CA LEU A 2 5.27 -15.59 5.64
C LEU A 2 6.39 -14.54 5.54
N GLY A 3 6.03 -13.26 5.70
CA GLY A 3 6.99 -12.14 5.69
C GLY A 3 7.92 -12.18 4.48
N ASN A 4 9.22 -11.94 4.73
CA ASN A 4 10.25 -11.91 3.68
C ASN A 4 10.41 -13.24 2.93
N ALA A 5 9.94 -14.37 3.49
CA ALA A 5 9.95 -15.63 2.76
C ALA A 5 8.86 -15.63 1.66
N GLY A 6 7.80 -14.83 1.79
CA GLY A 6 6.79 -14.67 0.75
C GLY A 6 7.20 -13.65 -0.31
N GLU A 7 7.48 -12.42 0.11
CA GLU A 7 7.90 -11.32 -0.77
C GLU A 7 8.69 -10.28 0.03
N PHE A 8 9.64 -9.60 -0.62
CA PHE A 8 10.38 -8.49 -0.04
C PHE A 8 10.23 -7.25 -0.93
N LEU A 9 9.82 -6.14 -0.32
CA LEU A 9 9.78 -4.82 -0.95
C LEU A 9 10.93 -3.97 -0.39
N ASP A 10 11.36 -2.96 -1.15
CA ASP A 10 12.39 -2.03 -0.71
C ASP A 10 12.04 -1.36 0.64
N PRO A 11 13.02 -1.19 1.56
CA PRO A 11 12.75 -0.71 2.91
C PRO A 11 12.45 0.79 3.03
N VAL A 12 12.36 1.56 1.93
CA VAL A 12 12.12 3.02 1.95
C VAL A 12 10.95 3.47 2.84
N PHE A 13 9.89 2.66 3.00
CA PHE A 13 8.74 2.95 3.87
C PHE A 13 8.59 1.99 5.07
N SER A 14 9.62 1.22 5.40
CA SER A 14 9.64 0.32 6.58
C SER A 14 8.45 -0.65 6.69
N SER A 15 7.90 -1.11 5.56
CA SER A 15 6.67 -1.93 5.53
C SER A 15 6.90 -3.43 5.85
N GLY A 16 8.13 -3.91 5.83
CA GLY A 16 8.47 -5.33 5.96
C GLY A 16 7.93 -6.00 7.23
N VAL A 17 8.06 -5.33 8.39
CA VAL A 17 7.53 -5.86 9.67
C VAL A 17 6.00 -5.92 9.65
N THR A 18 5.34 -4.89 9.12
CA THR A 18 3.88 -4.87 8.97
C THR A 18 3.39 -6.00 8.07
N ILE A 19 4.06 -6.24 6.94
CA ILE A 19 3.74 -7.34 6.02
C ILE A 19 3.95 -8.69 6.71
N ALA A 20 5.06 -8.86 7.45
CA ALA A 20 5.33 -10.08 8.20
C ALA A 20 4.24 -10.38 9.22
N VAL A 21 3.89 -9.41 10.08
CA VAL A 21 2.84 -9.57 11.09
C VAL A 21 1.47 -9.80 10.43
N LYS A 22 1.14 -9.09 9.36
CA LYS A 22 -0.12 -9.27 8.65
C LYS A 22 -0.22 -10.65 8.00
N SER A 23 0.86 -11.13 7.38
CA SER A 23 0.92 -12.48 6.81
C SER A 23 0.75 -13.54 7.90
N ALA A 24 1.42 -13.41 9.04
CA ALA A 24 1.27 -14.33 10.16
C ALA A 24 -0.17 -14.33 10.70
N SER A 25 -0.80 -13.16 10.83
CA SER A 25 -2.19 -13.03 11.28
C SER A 25 -3.19 -13.72 10.34
N LEU A 26 -3.07 -13.52 9.02
CA LEU A 26 -3.94 -14.17 8.04
C LEU A 26 -3.73 -15.69 8.00
N ALA A 27 -2.48 -16.14 8.05
CA ALA A 27 -2.15 -17.56 8.06
C ALA A 27 -2.66 -18.23 9.34
N ALA A 28 -2.52 -17.60 10.51
CA ALA A 28 -3.02 -18.13 11.77
C ALA A 28 -4.54 -18.36 11.73
N GLN A 29 -5.31 -17.43 11.15
CA GLN A 29 -6.76 -17.58 10.96
C GLN A 29 -7.11 -18.77 10.03
N CYS A 30 -6.35 -18.92 8.94
CA CYS A 30 -6.50 -20.06 8.03
C CYS A 30 -6.20 -21.39 8.74
N ILE A 31 -5.10 -21.46 9.50
CA ILE A 31 -4.69 -22.65 10.26
C ILE A 31 -5.74 -23.01 11.30
N GLU A 32 -6.28 -22.02 12.03
CA GLU A 32 -7.32 -22.25 13.02
C GLU A 32 -8.57 -22.90 12.39
N ARG A 33 -9.04 -22.36 11.27
CA ARG A 33 -10.19 -22.90 10.53
C ARG A 33 -9.93 -24.33 10.05
N ALA A 34 -8.76 -24.56 9.46
CA ALA A 34 -8.37 -25.91 9.02
C ALA A 34 -8.32 -26.91 10.19
N TRP A 35 -7.81 -26.49 11.35
CA TRP A 35 -7.77 -27.32 12.56
C TRP A 35 -9.18 -27.70 13.06
N ARG A 36 -10.19 -26.85 12.83
CA ARG A 36 -11.60 -27.12 13.14
C ARG A 36 -12.30 -28.00 12.10
N GLY A 37 -11.59 -28.45 11.07
CA GLY A 37 -12.13 -29.28 9.98
C GLY A 37 -12.83 -28.48 8.88
N GLU A 38 -12.72 -27.16 8.86
CA GLU A 38 -13.23 -26.34 7.76
C GLU A 38 -12.33 -26.49 6.52
N SER A 39 -12.94 -26.35 5.34
CA SER A 39 -12.18 -26.19 4.09
C SER A 39 -11.61 -24.77 4.03
N VAL A 40 -10.32 -24.66 3.71
CA VAL A 40 -9.59 -23.40 3.57
C VAL A 40 -9.06 -23.31 2.15
N ASP A 41 -9.42 -22.24 1.46
CA ASP A 41 -8.82 -21.89 0.17
C ASP A 41 -7.65 -20.94 0.43
N TRP A 42 -6.43 -21.46 0.46
CA TRP A 42 -5.23 -20.65 0.70
C TRP A 42 -5.02 -19.53 -0.30
N GLN A 43 -5.56 -19.65 -1.52
CA GLN A 43 -5.46 -18.58 -2.50
C GLN A 43 -6.42 -17.45 -2.14
N ALA A 44 -7.70 -17.77 -1.90
CA ALA A 44 -8.73 -16.77 -1.62
C ALA A 44 -8.66 -16.20 -0.19
N ASP A 45 -8.32 -17.04 0.80
CA ASP A 45 -8.37 -16.69 2.22
C ASP A 45 -7.06 -16.09 2.75
N TYR A 46 -5.93 -16.38 2.08
CA TYR A 46 -4.61 -15.92 2.50
C TYR A 46 -3.88 -15.10 1.44
N ALA A 47 -3.63 -15.69 0.27
CA ALA A 47 -2.74 -15.08 -0.72
C ALA A 47 -3.32 -13.80 -1.31
N VAL A 48 -4.56 -13.83 -1.80
CA VAL A 48 -5.24 -12.65 -2.38
C VAL A 48 -5.38 -11.51 -1.36
N PRO A 49 -5.83 -11.74 -0.11
CA PRO A 49 -5.89 -10.69 0.91
C PRO A 49 -4.52 -10.11 1.26
N LEU A 50 -3.50 -10.95 1.42
CA LEU A 50 -2.14 -10.48 1.70
C LEU A 50 -1.63 -9.61 0.55
N GLN A 51 -1.76 -10.12 -0.68
CA GLN A 51 -1.24 -9.48 -1.88
C GLN A 51 -1.88 -8.11 -2.11
N ALA A 52 -3.13 -7.88 -1.73
CA ALA A 52 -3.79 -6.58 -1.86
C ALA A 52 -3.02 -5.45 -1.16
N GLY A 53 -2.59 -5.67 0.09
CA GLY A 53 -1.81 -4.65 0.81
C GLY A 53 -0.35 -4.58 0.37
N VAL A 54 0.25 -5.72 -0.01
CA VAL A 54 1.59 -5.73 -0.61
C VAL A 54 1.62 -4.93 -1.91
N ASN A 55 0.58 -5.07 -2.76
CA ASN A 55 0.44 -4.30 -3.99
C ASN A 55 0.28 -2.79 -3.71
N THR A 56 -0.40 -2.43 -2.63
CA THR A 56 -0.50 -1.03 -2.19
C THR A 56 0.88 -0.49 -1.86
N PHE A 57 1.65 -1.15 -0.98
CA PHE A 57 3.02 -0.71 -0.69
C PHE A 57 3.91 -0.68 -1.94
N ARG A 58 3.79 -1.69 -2.82
CA ARG A 58 4.58 -1.75 -4.05
C ARG A 58 4.34 -0.53 -4.93
N ALA A 59 3.09 -0.10 -5.12
CA ALA A 59 2.79 1.09 -5.92
C ALA A 59 3.43 2.37 -5.35
N PHE A 60 3.48 2.51 -4.02
CA PHE A 60 4.14 3.64 -3.38
C PHE A 60 5.67 3.58 -3.54
N VAL A 61 6.26 2.39 -3.35
CA VAL A 61 7.70 2.17 -3.57
C VAL A 61 8.08 2.45 -5.03
N SER A 62 7.33 1.91 -6.00
CA SER A 62 7.52 2.18 -7.42
C SER A 62 7.39 3.67 -7.73
N GLY A 63 6.33 4.32 -7.23
CA GLY A 63 6.13 5.75 -7.42
C GLY A 63 7.24 6.61 -6.82
N TRP A 64 7.87 6.17 -5.73
CA TRP A 64 9.03 6.84 -5.13
C TRP A 64 10.25 6.79 -6.06
N TYR A 65 10.58 5.62 -6.60
CA TYR A 65 11.72 5.45 -7.51
C TYR A 65 11.51 6.04 -8.90
N GLU A 66 10.25 6.08 -9.38
CA GLU A 66 9.88 6.79 -10.60
C GLU A 66 9.89 8.32 -10.43
N GLY A 67 10.12 8.84 -9.21
CA GLY A 67 10.09 10.27 -8.87
C GLY A 67 8.69 10.86 -8.75
N GLY A 68 7.67 10.21 -9.33
CA GLY A 68 6.30 10.73 -9.33
C GLY A 68 5.67 10.92 -7.96
N PHE A 69 6.01 10.08 -6.99
CA PHE A 69 5.54 10.25 -5.61
C PHE A 69 6.34 11.33 -4.86
N GLN A 70 7.59 11.60 -5.27
CA GLN A 70 8.37 12.71 -4.73
C GLN A 70 7.73 14.05 -5.11
N ASP A 71 7.26 14.19 -6.36
CA ASP A 71 6.49 15.36 -6.82
C ASP A 71 5.27 15.62 -5.91
N VAL A 72 4.62 14.57 -5.41
CA VAL A 72 3.46 14.67 -4.51
C VAL A 72 3.86 15.06 -3.09
N ILE A 73 4.90 14.42 -2.55
CA ILE A 73 5.36 14.64 -1.17
C ILE A 73 5.96 16.02 -0.97
N PHE A 74 6.64 16.56 -1.98
CA PHE A 74 7.31 17.85 -1.92
C PHE A 74 6.51 19.00 -2.55
N HIS A 75 5.28 18.75 -3.02
CA HIS A 75 4.42 19.79 -3.59
C HIS A 75 4.08 20.86 -2.54
N GLU A 76 4.21 22.14 -2.88
CA GLU A 76 4.01 23.23 -1.90
C GLU A 76 2.58 23.28 -1.32
N ARG A 77 1.59 22.86 -2.12
CA ARG A 77 0.17 22.90 -1.74
C ARG A 77 -0.37 21.49 -1.49
N HIS A 78 -0.53 21.12 -0.24
CA HIS A 78 -1.12 19.83 0.11
C HIS A 78 -2.61 19.94 0.47
N SER A 79 -3.42 19.06 -0.10
CA SER A 79 -4.75 18.78 0.46
C SER A 79 -4.60 18.02 1.79
N PRO A 80 -5.14 18.52 2.92
CA PRO A 80 -5.06 17.84 4.21
C PRO A 80 -5.65 16.43 4.17
N ASP A 81 -6.71 16.22 3.40
CA ASP A 81 -7.40 14.94 3.29
C ASP A 81 -6.54 13.91 2.56
N ILE A 82 -5.93 14.30 1.44
CA ILE A 82 -5.00 13.44 0.69
C ILE A 82 -3.79 13.10 1.54
N ARG A 83 -3.23 14.08 2.27
CA ARG A 83 -2.11 13.85 3.19
C ARG A 83 -2.47 12.84 4.27
N ARG A 84 -3.66 12.91 4.86
CA ARG A 84 -4.14 11.93 5.86
C ARG A 84 -4.26 10.52 5.26
N MET A 85 -4.79 10.40 4.04
CA MET A 85 -4.93 9.12 3.34
C MET A 85 -3.56 8.49 3.01
N ILE A 86 -2.59 9.29 2.54
CA ILE A 86 -1.23 8.81 2.29
C ILE A 86 -0.55 8.42 3.61
N ALA A 87 -0.67 9.27 4.63
CA ALA A 87 -0.08 9.02 5.95
C ALA A 87 -0.60 7.72 6.58
N SER A 88 -1.90 7.39 6.42
CA SER A 88 -2.44 6.14 6.95
C SER A 88 -1.78 4.91 6.30
N ILE A 89 -1.50 4.95 5.00
CA ILE A 89 -0.81 3.87 4.29
C ILE A 89 0.62 3.73 4.81
N LEU A 90 1.35 4.83 4.93
CA LEU A 90 2.71 4.85 5.49
C LEU A 90 2.75 4.39 6.96
N ALA A 91 1.66 4.59 7.71
CA ALA A 91 1.48 4.08 9.07
C ALA A 91 1.10 2.60 9.13
N GLY A 92 0.96 1.91 7.99
CA GLY A 92 0.70 0.47 7.94
C GLY A 92 -0.73 0.07 7.53
N TYR A 93 -1.65 1.01 7.33
CA TYR A 93 -3.06 0.72 7.01
C TYR A 93 -3.29 0.38 5.52
N ALA A 94 -2.41 -0.40 4.92
CA ALA A 94 -2.43 -0.77 3.49
C ALA A 94 -3.54 -1.77 3.11
N TRP A 95 -4.40 -2.17 4.05
CA TRP A 95 -5.54 -3.06 3.81
C TRP A 95 -6.90 -2.38 4.01
N ASP A 96 -6.91 -1.09 4.37
CA ASP A 96 -8.15 -0.32 4.54
C ASP A 96 -8.71 0.10 3.18
N LYS A 97 -9.64 -0.69 2.63
CA LYS A 97 -10.28 -0.42 1.33
C LYS A 97 -11.19 0.82 1.32
N ALA A 98 -11.50 1.43 2.47
CA ALA A 98 -12.19 2.72 2.50
C ALA A 98 -11.27 3.86 2.05
N ASN A 99 -9.95 3.69 2.14
CA ASN A 99 -8.97 4.62 1.62
C ASN A 99 -8.83 4.45 0.08
N PRO A 100 -9.13 5.47 -0.74
CA PRO A 100 -9.01 5.39 -2.20
C PRO A 100 -7.60 5.02 -2.69
N TYR A 101 -6.57 5.42 -1.95
CA TYR A 101 -5.16 5.11 -2.27
C TYR A 101 -4.76 3.67 -1.89
N VAL A 102 -5.61 2.94 -1.16
CA VAL A 102 -5.48 1.48 -0.97
C VAL A 102 -6.33 0.74 -2.00
N ALA A 103 -7.53 1.24 -2.31
CA ALA A 103 -8.42 0.61 -3.28
C ALA A 103 -7.85 0.62 -4.71
N GLU A 104 -7.20 1.73 -5.10
CA GLU A 104 -6.69 1.92 -6.47
C GLU A 104 -5.32 2.65 -6.48
N PRO A 105 -4.28 2.09 -5.83
CA PRO A 105 -3.05 2.82 -5.51
C PRO A 105 -2.36 3.41 -6.74
N GLN A 106 -2.10 2.59 -7.78
CA GLN A 106 -1.40 3.03 -8.98
C GLN A 106 -2.16 4.14 -9.73
N ARG A 107 -3.47 3.95 -9.92
CA ARG A 107 -4.31 4.91 -10.64
C ARG A 107 -4.37 6.25 -9.90
N ARG A 108 -4.57 6.22 -8.59
CA ARG A 108 -4.69 7.43 -7.76
C ARG A 108 -3.38 8.18 -7.66
N LEU A 109 -2.25 7.49 -7.50
CA LEU A 109 -0.93 8.11 -7.49
C LEU A 109 -0.60 8.77 -8.84
N ASN A 110 -0.89 8.10 -9.96
CA ASN A 110 -0.65 8.66 -11.30
C ASN A 110 -1.45 9.95 -11.54
N VAL A 111 -2.73 9.95 -11.18
CA VAL A 111 -3.58 11.14 -11.30
C VAL A 111 -3.07 12.27 -10.39
N LEU A 112 -2.71 11.96 -9.14
CA LEU A 112 -2.23 12.97 -8.21
C LEU A 112 -0.91 13.59 -8.66
N ARG A 113 0.03 12.77 -9.17
CA ARG A 113 1.28 13.24 -9.76
C ARG A 113 1.03 14.21 -10.92
N GLU A 114 0.13 13.87 -11.83
CA GLU A 114 -0.19 14.71 -12.98
C GLU A 114 -0.75 16.07 -12.54
N LEU A 115 -1.64 16.08 -11.55
CA LEU A 115 -2.18 17.32 -10.98
C LEU A 115 -1.09 18.19 -10.32
N CYS A 116 -0.17 17.58 -9.56
CA CYS A 116 0.94 18.30 -8.95
C CYS A 116 1.84 18.95 -10.03
N ARG A 117 2.15 18.22 -11.11
CA ARG A 117 2.98 18.74 -12.21
C ARG A 117 2.32 19.89 -12.98
N GLN A 118 1.02 19.79 -13.24
CA GLN A 118 0.28 20.87 -13.92
C GLN A 118 0.27 22.15 -13.07
N GLN A 119 0.01 22.04 -11.77
CA GLN A 119 0.02 23.19 -10.87
C GLN A 119 1.40 23.84 -10.73
N ALA A 120 2.48 23.05 -10.76
CA ALA A 120 3.84 23.58 -10.71
C ALA A 120 4.20 24.39 -11.97
N GLN A 121 3.55 24.13 -13.11
CA GLN A 121 3.78 24.87 -14.38
C GLN A 121 2.98 26.18 -14.47
N GLU A 122 1.92 26.34 -13.66
CA GLU A 122 1.03 27.51 -13.68
C GLU A 122 1.49 28.65 -12.75
N VAL A 123 2.52 28.45 -11.91
CA VAL A 123 3.07 29.51 -11.04
C VAL A 123 4.06 30.36 -11.85
N PRO A 124 3.76 31.64 -12.17
CA PRO A 124 4.71 32.50 -12.85
C PRO A 124 5.85 32.88 -11.89
N ALA A 125 7.06 33.02 -12.44
CA ALA A 125 8.26 33.48 -11.73
C ALA A 125 8.12 34.89 -11.15
#